data_AF-A0A9R0QQZ4-F1
#
_entry.id   AF-A0A9R0QQZ4-F1
#
_cell.length_a   1.000
_cell.length_b   1.000
_cell.length_c   1.000
_cell.angle_alpha   90.00
_cell.angle_beta   90.00
_cell.angle_gamma   90.00
#
_symmetry.space_group_name_H-M   'P 1'
#
loop_
_entity.id
_entity.type
_entity.pdbx_description
1 polymer ?
#
loop_
_entity_poly.entity_id
_entity_poly.type
_entity_poly.pdbx_seq_one_letter_code
_entity_poly.pdbx_strand_id
1 'polypeptide(L)'
;MDDKPSLAPKPKTKAAVAAAAAPAPARTTPALKKPPLAPPPQMIPLKPPPAHHYRQQRGGGAPRKRHRSGSGCSGRRVCCLATGFLLLALCLAVAAACLAYLCYHPRPPSFHLQPVSTTRFRVGNSSAVSAMDVTAAVKVVSWNPNDKIAFEYGDGEGRVYLADSDGDITLGWAPVEGLEHGARKVAVVRFVATAKGVVVDEAVAARVRDRYRRRRLAFKVVVDTHMGVRVGAVRTGMVPVRLSCDDGVMAPRGVSAGSPMSRCQVYLLRMT
;
A
#
# COMPACT_ATOMS: atom_id res chain seq x y z
N MET A 1 7.25 41.31 49.63
CA MET A 1 5.78 41.18 49.68
C MET A 1 5.39 40.72 48.27
N ASP A 2 5.35 39.44 47.94
CA ASP A 2 4.84 38.27 48.69
C ASP A 2 3.32 38.44 48.95
N ASP A 3 2.45 37.46 48.68
CA ASP A 3 2.67 36.02 48.88
C ASP A 3 2.02 35.09 47.80
N LYS A 4 2.29 33.76 47.88
CA LYS A 4 1.68 32.70 47.05
C LYS A 4 1.59 31.33 47.76
N PRO A 5 0.44 31.01 48.38
CA PRO A 5 -0.03 29.63 48.60
C PRO A 5 -1.52 29.42 48.17
N SER A 6 -2.12 28.23 48.07
CA SER A 6 -1.63 26.84 47.89
C SER A 6 -2.78 25.91 47.42
N LEU A 7 -2.51 24.60 47.39
CA LEU A 7 -3.27 23.46 46.83
C LEU A 7 -4.65 23.12 47.47
N ALA A 8 -5.39 22.23 46.79
CA ALA A 8 -6.72 21.73 47.13
C ALA A 8 -6.75 20.42 47.94
N PRO A 9 -7.94 19.99 48.44
CA PRO A 9 -8.20 18.60 48.86
C PRO A 9 -9.35 17.89 48.09
N LYS A 10 -9.38 16.55 48.14
CA LYS A 10 -10.48 15.66 47.68
C LYS A 10 -11.04 14.77 48.81
N PRO A 11 -12.37 14.60 48.91
CA PRO A 11 -13.05 13.39 49.40
C PRO A 11 -13.77 12.67 48.22
N LYS A 12 -13.89 11.34 48.06
CA LYS A 12 -14.14 10.14 48.91
C LYS A 12 -15.61 9.64 48.82
N THR A 13 -15.82 8.32 49.01
CA THR A 13 -16.90 7.49 48.42
C THR A 13 -17.81 6.76 49.43
N LYS A 14 -18.98 6.29 48.94
CA LYS A 14 -19.86 5.20 49.47
C LYS A 14 -20.41 4.42 48.24
N ALA A 15 -20.61 3.08 48.16
CA ALA A 15 -21.10 2.03 49.07
C ALA A 15 -22.67 1.92 49.07
N ALA A 16 -23.34 0.76 48.97
CA ALA A 16 -22.92 -0.67 48.90
C ALA A 16 -24.05 -1.67 48.44
N VAL A 17 -23.68 -2.93 48.10
CA VAL A 17 -24.39 -4.24 48.34
C VAL A 17 -25.74 -4.55 47.62
N ALA A 18 -26.24 -5.82 47.53
CA ALA A 18 -25.77 -7.05 46.84
C ALA A 18 -26.65 -8.32 47.15
N ALA A 19 -26.87 -9.22 46.17
CA ALA A 19 -27.32 -10.64 46.30
C ALA A 19 -27.11 -11.36 44.92
N ALA A 20 -26.37 -12.47 44.74
CA ALA A 20 -26.56 -13.88 45.18
C ALA A 20 -27.63 -14.64 44.36
N ALA A 21 -27.45 -15.87 43.80
CA ALA A 21 -26.36 -16.88 43.71
C ALA A 21 -26.80 -17.94 42.62
N ALA A 22 -26.12 -19.01 42.14
CA ALA A 22 -24.75 -19.57 41.95
C ALA A 22 -24.95 -20.91 41.12
N PRO A 23 -24.05 -21.94 41.00
CA PRO A 23 -22.60 -22.08 41.24
C PRO A 23 -21.74 -22.77 40.13
N ALA A 24 -20.44 -22.42 40.08
CA ALA A 24 -19.23 -23.28 39.88
C ALA A 24 -19.02 -24.21 38.64
N PRO A 25 -17.76 -24.66 38.35
CA PRO A 25 -16.44 -24.07 38.64
C PRO A 25 -15.55 -23.85 37.39
N ALA A 26 -14.46 -23.08 37.55
CA ALA A 26 -13.52 -22.72 36.47
C ALA A 26 -12.15 -23.45 36.54
N ARG A 27 -11.37 -23.38 35.45
CA ARG A 27 -9.94 -23.73 35.40
C ARG A 27 -9.07 -22.48 35.61
N THR A 28 -8.00 -22.56 36.39
CA THR A 28 -6.86 -21.62 36.33
C THR A 28 -5.52 -22.26 36.74
N THR A 29 -4.43 -21.71 36.22
CA THR A 29 -3.00 -21.92 36.52
C THR A 29 -2.60 -21.12 37.81
N PRO A 30 -1.32 -20.81 38.21
CA PRO A 30 0.02 -21.06 37.60
C PRO A 30 1.20 -21.34 38.59
N ALA A 31 2.44 -21.16 38.08
CA ALA A 31 3.63 -20.53 38.74
C ALA A 31 4.71 -21.36 39.49
N LEU A 32 5.81 -21.55 38.75
CA LEU A 32 7.25 -21.37 39.10
C LEU A 32 7.65 -21.01 40.56
N LYS A 33 8.63 -21.73 41.13
CA LYS A 33 9.50 -21.30 42.25
C LYS A 33 10.97 -21.76 42.04
N LYS A 34 11.94 -21.04 42.63
CA LYS A 34 13.39 -21.38 42.65
C LYS A 34 13.80 -22.03 44.00
N PRO A 35 14.82 -22.91 44.03
CA PRO A 35 15.53 -23.31 45.26
C PRO A 35 16.79 -22.43 45.56
N PRO A 36 17.27 -22.40 46.83
CA PRO A 36 18.51 -21.72 47.26
C PRO A 36 19.75 -22.65 47.30
N LEU A 37 20.89 -22.16 47.86
CA LEU A 37 22.23 -22.75 47.73
C LEU A 37 22.97 -22.86 49.10
N ALA A 38 23.68 -23.97 49.37
CA ALA A 38 24.65 -24.15 50.47
C ALA A 38 25.66 -25.32 50.17
N PRO A 39 26.86 -25.43 50.80
CA PRO A 39 28.02 -26.07 50.16
C PRO A 39 28.64 -27.30 50.96
N PRO A 40 29.96 -27.69 50.91
CA PRO A 40 30.39 -29.03 50.45
C PRO A 40 31.30 -29.83 51.43
N PRO A 41 31.82 -31.05 51.08
CA PRO A 41 33.28 -31.16 50.79
C PRO A 41 33.80 -32.33 49.86
N GLN A 42 34.76 -31.98 48.98
CA GLN A 42 36.12 -32.56 48.72
C GLN A 42 36.46 -34.09 48.47
N MET A 43 37.44 -34.30 47.55
CA MET A 43 38.30 -35.49 47.23
C MET A 43 37.65 -36.73 46.51
N ILE A 44 38.15 -37.39 45.42
CA ILE A 44 39.46 -37.67 44.73
C ILE A 44 40.09 -39.03 45.17
N PRO A 45 40.60 -39.96 44.30
CA PRO A 45 40.25 -40.40 42.92
C PRO A 45 40.28 -41.97 42.69
N LEU A 46 39.95 -42.53 41.49
CA LEU A 46 40.67 -43.64 40.77
C LEU A 46 39.94 -44.24 39.52
N LYS A 47 40.70 -44.99 38.68
CA LYS A 47 40.30 -45.98 37.64
C LYS A 47 40.65 -47.41 38.16
N PRO A 48 40.24 -48.57 37.55
CA PRO A 48 39.84 -48.83 36.15
C PRO A 48 38.62 -49.78 36.00
N PRO A 49 38.41 -50.41 34.82
CA PRO A 49 38.03 -51.84 34.79
C PRO A 49 38.75 -52.68 33.71
N PRO A 50 39.15 -53.94 33.99
CA PRO A 50 39.73 -54.86 32.99
C PRO A 50 38.87 -56.10 32.64
N ALA A 51 39.10 -56.62 31.42
CA ALA A 51 38.97 -58.01 30.93
C ALA A 51 37.68 -58.84 31.24
N HIS A 52 36.88 -59.25 30.25
CA HIS A 52 37.15 -60.26 29.19
C HIS A 52 37.32 -61.71 29.69
N HIS A 53 36.32 -62.56 29.39
CA HIS A 53 36.45 -64.02 29.36
C HIS A 53 36.46 -64.57 27.92
N TYR A 54 36.89 -65.82 27.79
CA TYR A 54 37.58 -66.32 26.61
C TYR A 54 36.69 -67.03 25.58
N ARG A 55 37.22 -67.15 24.36
CA ARG A 55 36.58 -67.74 23.16
C ARG A 55 37.35 -68.99 22.75
N GLN A 56 36.65 -70.08 22.38
CA GLN A 56 37.02 -71.12 21.38
C GLN A 56 35.71 -71.85 20.98
N GLN A 57 35.30 -71.89 19.69
CA GLN A 57 35.64 -72.87 18.63
C GLN A 57 35.02 -74.27 18.85
N ARG A 58 34.55 -75.02 17.83
CA ARG A 58 34.83 -74.95 16.36
C ARG A 58 33.77 -75.67 15.51
N GLY A 59 33.60 -75.26 14.24
CA GLY A 59 32.99 -76.05 13.15
C GLY A 59 31.45 -76.07 13.11
N GLY A 60 30.79 -76.11 11.94
CA GLY A 60 31.31 -75.92 10.58
C GLY A 60 30.17 -75.87 9.55
N GLY A 61 30.11 -74.82 8.72
CA GLY A 61 29.05 -74.69 7.71
C GLY A 61 28.98 -73.30 7.06
N ALA A 62 29.23 -73.25 5.75
CA ALA A 62 28.85 -72.16 4.85
C ALA A 62 27.63 -72.63 4.01
N PRO A 63 26.83 -71.76 3.35
CA PRO A 63 27.12 -70.35 3.05
C PRO A 63 25.98 -69.34 3.27
N ARG A 64 26.34 -68.05 3.38
CA ARG A 64 25.85 -66.95 2.51
C ARG A 64 26.30 -65.58 3.04
N LYS A 65 27.28 -64.94 2.40
CA LYS A 65 27.49 -63.49 2.52
C LYS A 65 26.31 -62.77 1.86
N ARG A 66 25.27 -62.42 2.62
CA ARG A 66 24.20 -61.54 2.14
C ARG A 66 24.73 -60.10 2.02
N HIS A 67 25.34 -59.80 0.88
CA HIS A 67 25.38 -58.42 0.39
C HIS A 67 23.94 -57.96 0.13
N ARG A 68 23.38 -57.25 1.11
CA ARG A 68 22.25 -56.33 0.91
C ARG A 68 22.79 -54.93 1.22
N SER A 69 23.53 -54.36 0.28
CA SER A 69 22.96 -53.49 -0.77
C SER A 69 22.57 -52.14 -0.19
N GLY A 70 23.41 -51.12 -0.38
CA GLY A 70 23.17 -49.78 0.13
C GLY A 70 21.87 -49.19 -0.43
N SER A 71 20.95 -48.85 0.46
CA SER A 71 19.68 -48.19 0.16
C SER A 71 19.45 -47.11 1.22
N GLY A 72 19.06 -45.90 0.80
CA GLY A 72 18.86 -44.76 1.71
C GLY A 72 19.73 -43.50 1.47
N CYS A 73 20.55 -43.45 0.41
CA CYS A 73 21.37 -42.26 0.08
C CYS A 73 21.01 -41.55 -1.24
N SER A 74 20.01 -42.03 -1.98
CA SER A 74 19.52 -41.38 -3.21
C SER A 74 18.81 -40.05 -2.92
N GLY A 75 17.84 -40.06 -1.99
CA GLY A 75 17.02 -38.89 -1.67
C GLY A 75 17.81 -37.64 -1.25
N ARG A 76 18.86 -37.80 -0.44
CA ARG A 76 19.76 -36.67 -0.09
C ARG A 76 20.50 -36.11 -1.30
N ARG A 77 21.00 -36.95 -2.21
CA ARG A 77 21.72 -36.48 -3.41
C ARG A 77 20.79 -35.79 -4.41
N VAL A 78 19.60 -36.34 -4.64
CA VAL A 78 18.57 -35.70 -5.49
C VAL A 78 18.12 -34.37 -4.89
N CYS A 79 17.91 -34.28 -3.58
CA CYS A 79 17.57 -33.03 -2.90
C CYS A 79 18.69 -31.97 -3.04
N CYS A 80 19.96 -32.32 -2.78
CA CYS A 80 21.08 -31.37 -2.93
C CYS A 80 21.31 -30.93 -4.38
N LEU A 81 21.03 -31.77 -5.38
CA LEU A 81 21.07 -31.37 -6.78
C LEU A 81 19.90 -30.44 -7.13
N ALA A 82 18.69 -30.75 -6.67
CA ALA A 82 17.51 -29.91 -6.89
C ALA A 82 17.66 -28.52 -6.25
N THR A 83 18.19 -28.42 -5.02
CA THR A 83 18.49 -27.13 -4.40
C THR A 83 19.62 -26.40 -5.11
N GLY A 84 20.65 -27.10 -5.61
CA GLY A 84 21.69 -26.52 -6.47
C GLY A 84 21.13 -25.91 -7.76
N PHE A 85 20.23 -26.61 -8.46
CA PHE A 85 19.55 -26.09 -9.65
C PHE A 85 18.62 -24.92 -9.33
N LEU A 86 17.88 -24.96 -8.22
CA LEU A 86 17.04 -23.84 -7.76
C LEU A 86 17.86 -22.59 -7.44
N LEU A 87 19.00 -22.74 -6.76
CA LEU A 87 19.91 -21.63 -6.47
C LEU A 87 20.55 -21.08 -7.75
N LEU A 88 20.97 -21.94 -8.69
CA LEU A 88 21.49 -21.51 -9.98
C LEU A 88 20.44 -20.74 -10.79
N ALA A 89 19.20 -21.25 -10.86
CA ALA A 89 18.08 -20.60 -11.54
C ALA A 89 17.75 -19.24 -10.90
N LEU A 90 17.78 -19.13 -9.56
CA LEU A 90 17.59 -17.88 -8.84
C LEU A 90 18.71 -16.87 -9.15
N CYS A 91 19.98 -17.30 -9.16
CA CYS A 91 21.12 -16.45 -9.53
C CYS A 91 21.00 -15.95 -10.98
N LEU A 92 20.59 -16.80 -11.93
CA LEU A 92 20.35 -16.42 -13.31
C LEU A 92 19.17 -15.45 -13.45
N ALA A 93 18.08 -15.66 -12.71
CA ALA A 93 16.93 -14.75 -12.70
C ALA A 93 17.29 -13.36 -12.14
N VAL A 94 18.08 -13.30 -11.05
CA VAL A 94 18.60 -12.05 -10.50
C VAL A 94 19.54 -11.35 -11.49
N ALA A 95 20.48 -12.08 -12.11
CA ALA A 95 21.37 -11.53 -13.12
C ALA A 95 20.60 -10.96 -14.34
N ALA A 96 19.58 -11.66 -14.82
CA ALA A 96 18.71 -11.19 -15.89
C ALA A 96 17.89 -9.96 -15.48
N ALA A 97 17.37 -9.90 -14.25
CA ALA A 97 16.66 -8.73 -13.72
C ALA A 97 17.58 -7.50 -13.59
N CYS A 98 18.80 -7.67 -13.10
CA CYS A 98 19.81 -6.62 -13.05
C CYS A 98 20.18 -6.11 -14.45
N LEU A 99 20.41 -7.02 -15.41
CA LEU A 99 20.70 -6.65 -16.80
C LEU A 99 19.53 -5.90 -17.44
N ALA A 100 18.29 -6.35 -17.22
CA ALA A 100 17.09 -5.64 -17.67
C ALA A 100 16.98 -4.23 -17.06
N TYR A 101 17.24 -4.07 -15.76
CA TYR A 101 17.23 -2.76 -15.11
C TYR A 101 18.28 -1.80 -15.70
N LEU A 102 19.47 -2.31 -16.04
CA LEU A 102 20.53 -1.54 -16.70
C LEU A 102 20.20 -1.22 -18.17
N CYS A 103 19.57 -2.14 -18.91
CA CYS A 103 19.23 -1.93 -20.32
C CYS A 103 17.98 -1.07 -20.55
N TYR A 104 17.04 -1.02 -19.60
CA TYR A 104 15.77 -0.31 -19.73
C TYR A 104 15.62 0.91 -18.81
N HIS A 105 16.40 1.01 -17.73
CA HIS A 105 16.37 2.12 -16.76
C HIS A 105 14.96 2.65 -16.43
N PRO A 106 14.04 1.79 -15.94
CA PRO A 106 12.62 2.11 -15.81
C PRO A 106 12.37 3.32 -14.90
N ARG A 107 11.69 4.33 -15.45
CA ARG A 107 11.28 5.57 -14.78
C ARG A 107 9.76 5.69 -14.76
N PRO A 108 9.14 6.17 -13.68
CA PRO A 108 7.71 6.42 -13.65
C PRO A 108 7.33 7.56 -14.62
N PRO A 109 6.13 7.51 -15.25
CA PRO A 109 5.60 8.63 -15.99
C PRO A 109 5.15 9.74 -15.04
N SER A 110 5.28 10.99 -15.44
CA SER A 110 4.95 12.16 -14.61
C SER A 110 3.63 12.80 -15.02
N PHE A 111 2.66 12.79 -14.12
CA PHE A 111 1.30 13.31 -14.36
C PHE A 111 1.11 14.72 -13.80
N HIS A 112 0.46 15.59 -14.59
CA HIS A 112 0.19 16.97 -14.25
C HIS A 112 -1.22 17.38 -14.70
N LEU A 113 -1.98 18.01 -13.82
CA LEU A 113 -3.29 18.59 -14.10
C LEU A 113 -3.12 19.97 -14.75
N GLN A 114 -3.67 20.13 -15.96
CA GLN A 114 -3.80 21.44 -16.59
C GLN A 114 -4.94 22.22 -15.91
N PRO A 115 -4.86 23.57 -15.80
CA PRO A 115 -5.88 24.36 -15.13
C PRO A 115 -7.31 24.06 -15.61
N VAL A 116 -8.21 23.83 -14.65
CA VAL A 116 -9.55 23.30 -14.88
C VAL A 116 -10.44 24.38 -15.50
N SER A 117 -11.02 24.07 -16.65
CA SER A 117 -11.83 25.01 -17.42
C SER A 117 -13.31 24.88 -17.05
N THR A 118 -13.84 25.82 -16.29
CA THR A 118 -15.27 25.91 -15.97
C THR A 118 -16.06 26.45 -17.17
N THR A 119 -16.63 25.57 -17.99
CA THR A 119 -17.41 25.96 -19.19
C THR A 119 -18.83 26.39 -18.85
N ARG A 120 -19.39 25.88 -17.75
CA ARG A 120 -20.64 26.35 -17.13
C ARG A 120 -20.39 26.61 -15.65
N PHE A 121 -20.92 27.72 -15.15
CA PHE A 121 -21.00 28.04 -13.72
C PHE A 121 -22.24 28.90 -13.50
N ARG A 122 -23.17 28.42 -12.67
CA ARG A 122 -24.32 29.17 -12.15
C ARG A 122 -24.47 28.80 -10.69
N VAL A 123 -24.71 29.80 -9.85
CA VAL A 123 -25.00 29.64 -8.43
C VAL A 123 -26.19 30.55 -8.14
N GLY A 124 -27.20 30.04 -7.45
CA GLY A 124 -28.33 30.83 -7.00
C GLY A 124 -27.94 31.96 -6.05
N ASN A 125 -28.89 32.85 -5.82
CA ASN A 125 -28.87 33.76 -4.68
C ASN A 125 -30.15 33.46 -3.89
N SER A 126 -30.01 32.91 -2.69
CA SER A 126 -31.13 32.47 -1.84
C SER A 126 -30.87 32.91 -0.40
N SER A 127 -31.90 33.05 0.41
CA SER A 127 -31.77 33.50 1.82
C SER A 127 -31.23 32.42 2.76
N ALA A 128 -31.24 31.15 2.35
CA ALA A 128 -30.72 30.03 3.15
C ALA A 128 -29.94 29.02 2.29
N VAL A 129 -30.59 28.48 1.25
CA VAL A 129 -30.10 27.33 0.48
C VAL A 129 -30.10 27.66 -1.01
N SER A 130 -28.94 27.55 -1.65
CA SER A 130 -28.72 27.91 -3.05
C SER A 130 -28.35 26.70 -3.92
N ALA A 131 -28.91 26.65 -5.12
CA ALA A 131 -28.63 25.61 -6.11
C ALA A 131 -27.46 26.01 -7.04
N MET A 132 -26.64 25.04 -7.43
CA MET A 132 -25.39 25.25 -8.17
C MET A 132 -25.27 24.30 -9.38
N ASP A 133 -25.07 24.88 -10.57
CA ASP A 133 -24.70 24.17 -11.80
C ASP A 133 -23.23 24.47 -12.15
N VAL A 134 -22.39 23.45 -12.28
CA VAL A 134 -21.00 23.61 -12.75
C VAL A 134 -20.64 22.51 -13.73
N THR A 135 -20.08 22.90 -14.88
CA THR A 135 -19.40 21.99 -15.80
C THR A 135 -17.91 22.31 -15.80
N ALA A 136 -17.10 21.32 -15.42
CA ALA A 136 -15.66 21.41 -15.32
C ALA A 136 -15.00 20.49 -16.36
N ALA A 137 -14.35 21.08 -17.36
CA ALA A 137 -13.55 20.35 -18.34
C ALA A 137 -12.12 20.18 -17.81
N VAL A 138 -11.72 18.92 -17.62
CA VAL A 138 -10.44 18.49 -17.05
C VAL A 138 -9.50 18.02 -18.16
N LYS A 139 -8.21 18.32 -18.01
CA LYS A 139 -7.14 17.82 -18.87
C LYS A 139 -5.97 17.37 -17.99
N VAL A 140 -5.71 16.07 -17.96
CA VAL A 140 -4.52 15.50 -17.31
C VAL A 140 -3.49 15.20 -18.39
N VAL A 141 -2.29 15.74 -18.22
CA VAL A 141 -1.16 15.52 -19.13
C VAL A 141 -0.16 14.58 -18.45
N SER A 142 0.23 13.53 -19.15
CA SER A 142 1.25 12.58 -18.69
C SER A 142 2.44 12.59 -19.63
N TRP A 143 3.65 12.57 -19.08
CA TRP A 143 4.90 12.44 -19.84
C TRP A 143 5.57 11.11 -19.51
N ASN A 144 5.92 10.35 -20.54
CA ASN A 144 6.65 9.10 -20.41
C ASN A 144 8.14 9.36 -20.72
N PRO A 145 9.03 9.37 -19.71
CA PRO A 145 10.46 9.66 -19.91
C PRO A 145 11.27 8.47 -20.47
N ASN A 146 10.67 7.28 -20.62
CA ASN A 146 11.37 6.08 -21.08
C ASN A 146 11.49 6.04 -22.61
N ASP A 147 12.51 5.35 -23.11
CA ASP A 147 12.81 5.20 -24.55
C ASP A 147 12.33 3.86 -25.15
N LYS A 148 12.23 2.83 -24.33
CA LYS A 148 11.85 1.45 -24.71
C LYS A 148 10.58 0.93 -24.03
N ILE A 149 10.06 1.67 -23.05
CA ILE A 149 8.89 1.29 -22.25
C ILE A 149 7.70 2.16 -22.65
N ALA A 150 6.59 1.53 -22.99
CA ALA A 150 5.28 2.15 -23.10
C ALA A 150 4.44 1.81 -21.87
N PHE A 151 3.50 2.69 -21.51
CA PHE A 151 2.43 2.38 -20.57
C PHE A 151 1.13 2.21 -21.34
N GLU A 152 0.29 1.28 -20.91
CA GLU A 152 -1.06 1.10 -21.47
C GLU A 152 -2.06 1.39 -20.35
N TYR A 153 -2.92 2.38 -20.54
CA TYR A 153 -3.99 2.71 -19.59
C TYR A 153 -5.30 2.07 -20.08
N GLY A 154 -5.99 1.37 -19.19
CA GLY A 154 -7.35 0.87 -19.43
C GLY A 154 -8.40 1.95 -19.19
N ASP A 155 -9.66 1.59 -19.47
CA ASP A 155 -10.79 2.46 -19.14
C ASP A 155 -10.91 2.68 -17.63
N GLY A 156 -11.53 3.79 -17.24
CA GLY A 156 -11.60 4.25 -15.86
C GLY A 156 -12.66 5.31 -15.60
N GLU A 157 -12.58 5.92 -14.42
CA GLU A 157 -13.53 6.91 -13.93
C GLU A 157 -12.79 8.15 -13.40
N GLY A 158 -13.12 9.31 -13.96
CA GLY A 158 -12.63 10.62 -13.52
C GLY A 158 -13.67 11.36 -12.68
N ARG A 159 -13.37 11.60 -11.40
CA ARG A 159 -14.18 12.40 -10.46
C ARG A 159 -13.57 13.78 -10.24
N VAL A 160 -14.43 14.78 -10.10
CA VAL A 160 -14.03 16.17 -9.85
C VAL A 160 -14.77 16.71 -8.64
N TYR A 161 -14.04 17.42 -7.79
CA TYR A 161 -14.57 18.10 -6.62
C TYR A 161 -14.09 19.56 -6.64
N LEU A 162 -14.92 20.47 -6.16
CA LEU A 162 -14.54 21.85 -5.90
C LEU A 162 -14.15 21.98 -4.42
N ALA A 163 -12.91 22.41 -4.16
CA ALA A 163 -12.42 22.56 -2.81
C ALA A 163 -13.02 23.78 -2.10
N ASP A 164 -13.41 23.60 -0.84
CA ASP A 164 -13.90 24.62 0.08
C ASP A 164 -13.48 24.28 1.52
N SER A 165 -13.51 25.26 2.43
CA SER A 165 -13.14 25.08 3.84
C SER A 165 -14.07 24.15 4.60
N ASP A 166 -15.33 24.07 4.18
CA ASP A 166 -16.40 23.41 4.94
C ASP A 166 -16.67 21.99 4.39
N GLY A 167 -15.97 21.60 3.30
CA GLY A 167 -16.04 20.28 2.66
C GLY A 167 -15.90 20.35 1.13
N ASP A 168 -15.33 19.30 0.52
CA ASP A 168 -15.18 19.18 -0.93
C ASP A 168 -16.55 18.97 -1.62
N ILE A 169 -16.95 19.91 -2.48
CA ILE A 169 -18.24 19.87 -3.19
C ILE A 169 -18.08 18.98 -4.44
N THR A 170 -18.77 17.83 -4.47
CA THR A 170 -18.70 16.90 -5.59
C THR A 170 -19.30 17.51 -6.86
N LEU A 171 -18.51 17.62 -7.94
CA LEU A 171 -18.94 18.10 -9.26
C LEU A 171 -19.34 16.97 -10.22
N GLY A 172 -19.35 15.72 -9.73
CA GLY A 172 -19.73 14.52 -10.48
C GLY A 172 -18.54 13.71 -11.00
N TRP A 173 -18.87 12.71 -11.79
CA TRP A 173 -17.95 11.76 -12.41
C TRP A 173 -18.15 11.72 -13.93
N ALA A 174 -17.17 11.20 -14.65
CA ALA A 174 -17.24 10.88 -16.07
C ALA A 174 -16.37 9.65 -16.39
N PRO A 175 -16.71 8.85 -17.41
CA PRO A 175 -15.82 7.81 -17.89
C PRO A 175 -14.54 8.43 -18.47
N VAL A 176 -13.44 7.68 -18.37
CA VAL A 176 -12.14 7.99 -18.95
C VAL A 176 -11.75 6.82 -19.85
N GLU A 177 -11.58 7.09 -21.14
CA GLU A 177 -11.17 6.10 -22.13
C GLU A 177 -9.70 5.67 -21.92
N GLY A 178 -9.43 4.39 -22.20
CA GLY A 178 -8.08 3.83 -22.21
C GLY A 178 -7.16 4.46 -23.28
N LEU A 179 -5.84 4.42 -23.05
CA LEU A 179 -4.86 5.13 -23.85
C LEU A 179 -3.48 4.43 -23.87
N GLU A 180 -2.91 4.22 -25.06
CA GLU A 180 -1.50 3.81 -25.20
C GLU A 180 -0.57 5.02 -25.06
N HIS A 181 0.28 5.00 -24.02
CA HIS A 181 1.26 6.04 -23.71
C HIS A 181 2.68 5.57 -24.06
N GLY A 182 2.96 5.59 -25.37
CA GLY A 182 4.24 5.16 -25.94
C GLY A 182 5.48 5.89 -25.40
N ALA A 183 6.65 5.28 -25.63
CA ALA A 183 7.95 5.80 -25.21
C ALA A 183 8.22 7.23 -25.74
N ARG A 184 8.80 8.08 -24.88
CA ARG A 184 9.06 9.52 -25.10
C ARG A 184 7.88 10.33 -25.67
N LYS A 185 6.63 9.93 -25.38
CA LYS A 185 5.43 10.68 -25.78
C LYS A 185 4.78 11.43 -24.62
N VAL A 186 4.08 12.50 -24.98
CA VAL A 186 3.08 13.14 -24.11
C VAL A 186 1.73 12.49 -24.40
N ALA A 187 1.02 12.08 -23.35
CA ALA A 187 -0.37 11.66 -23.37
C ALA A 187 -1.24 12.77 -22.75
N VAL A 188 -2.48 12.93 -23.24
CA VAL A 188 -3.43 13.92 -22.69
C VAL A 188 -4.81 13.29 -22.54
N VAL A 189 -5.16 12.92 -21.31
CA VAL A 189 -6.49 12.44 -20.93
C VAL A 189 -7.41 13.64 -20.72
N ARG A 190 -8.64 13.56 -21.22
CA ARG A 190 -9.64 14.63 -21.12
C ARG A 190 -11.00 14.06 -20.77
N PHE A 191 -11.71 14.71 -19.85
CA PHE A 191 -13.09 14.39 -19.48
C PHE A 191 -13.81 15.63 -18.95
N VAL A 192 -15.13 15.55 -18.80
CA VAL A 192 -15.97 16.68 -18.40
C VAL A 192 -16.94 16.23 -17.30
N ALA A 193 -16.70 16.69 -16.07
CA ALA A 193 -17.65 16.50 -14.98
C ALA A 193 -18.72 17.59 -15.01
N THR A 194 -19.97 17.24 -14.68
CA THR A 194 -21.09 18.21 -14.62
C THR A 194 -21.96 17.96 -13.39
N ALA A 195 -21.94 18.93 -12.49
CA ALA A 195 -22.93 19.13 -11.43
C ALA A 195 -24.09 19.98 -11.95
N LYS A 196 -25.31 19.61 -11.55
CA LYS A 196 -26.54 20.40 -11.76
C LYS A 196 -27.36 20.38 -10.48
N GLY A 197 -27.96 21.51 -10.13
CA GLY A 197 -28.82 21.61 -8.94
C GLY A 197 -28.15 21.19 -7.63
N VAL A 198 -26.82 21.26 -7.52
CA VAL A 198 -26.11 20.89 -6.29
C VAL A 198 -26.49 21.88 -5.20
N VAL A 199 -26.99 21.35 -4.09
CA VAL A 199 -27.55 22.11 -2.97
C VAL A 199 -26.43 22.49 -2.02
N VAL A 200 -26.27 23.79 -1.75
CA VAL A 200 -25.25 24.32 -0.83
C VAL A 200 -25.83 25.48 -0.01
N ASP A 201 -25.34 25.67 1.22
CA ASP A 201 -25.69 26.82 2.05
C ASP A 201 -25.25 28.14 1.39
N GLU A 202 -26.00 29.23 1.60
CA GLU A 202 -25.67 30.52 0.97
C GLU A 202 -24.28 31.04 1.37
N ALA A 203 -23.75 30.67 2.55
CA ALA A 203 -22.37 30.98 2.94
C ALA A 203 -21.33 30.31 2.01
N VAL A 204 -21.51 29.01 1.73
CA VAL A 204 -20.69 28.26 0.78
C VAL A 204 -20.87 28.84 -0.63
N ALA A 205 -22.12 29.06 -1.04
CA ALA A 205 -22.49 29.64 -2.34
C ALA A 205 -21.81 31.01 -2.55
N ALA A 206 -21.83 31.88 -1.56
CA ALA A 206 -21.21 33.21 -1.60
C ALA A 206 -19.68 33.13 -1.73
N ARG A 207 -19.02 32.25 -0.95
CA ARG A 207 -17.55 32.02 -1.08
C ARG A 207 -17.20 31.49 -2.46
N VAL A 208 -17.93 30.49 -2.96
CA VAL A 208 -17.72 29.91 -4.30
C VAL A 208 -17.98 30.93 -5.41
N ARG A 209 -19.02 31.76 -5.29
CA ARG A 209 -19.36 32.86 -6.20
C ARG A 209 -18.28 33.95 -6.23
N ASP A 210 -17.68 34.31 -5.10
CA ASP A 210 -16.53 35.21 -5.04
C ASP A 210 -15.26 34.59 -5.63
N ARG A 211 -14.89 33.36 -5.22
CA ARG A 211 -13.73 32.64 -5.77
C ARG A 211 -13.82 32.47 -7.29
N TYR A 212 -15.00 32.20 -7.85
CA TYR A 212 -15.21 32.15 -9.31
C TYR A 212 -14.95 33.51 -10.00
N ARG A 213 -15.47 34.60 -9.41
CA ARG A 213 -15.28 35.97 -9.92
C ARG A 213 -13.80 36.37 -9.93
N ARG A 214 -13.05 36.03 -8.86
CA ARG A 214 -11.61 36.28 -8.70
C ARG A 214 -10.69 35.28 -9.40
N ARG A 215 -11.22 34.24 -10.06
CA ARG A 215 -10.45 33.11 -10.63
C ARG A 215 -9.58 32.36 -9.61
N ARG A 216 -10.08 32.20 -8.37
CA ARG A 216 -9.44 31.50 -7.25
C ARG A 216 -10.22 30.24 -6.83
N LEU A 217 -10.93 29.58 -7.74
CA LEU A 217 -11.46 28.24 -7.47
C LEU A 217 -10.31 27.22 -7.49
N ALA A 218 -10.33 26.33 -6.50
CA ALA A 218 -9.44 25.18 -6.41
C ALA A 218 -10.26 23.89 -6.61
N PHE A 219 -9.66 22.89 -7.26
CA PHE A 219 -10.30 21.67 -7.71
C PHE A 219 -9.46 20.47 -7.33
N LYS A 220 -10.07 19.50 -6.67
CA LYS A 220 -9.50 18.17 -6.47
C LYS A 220 -9.99 17.28 -7.61
N VAL A 221 -9.07 16.61 -8.30
CA VAL A 221 -9.38 15.66 -9.37
C VAL A 221 -8.84 14.28 -8.99
N VAL A 222 -9.68 13.26 -9.09
CA VAL A 222 -9.29 11.87 -8.87
C VAL A 222 -9.62 11.07 -10.12
N VAL A 223 -8.67 10.27 -10.62
CA VAL A 223 -8.91 9.34 -11.74
C VAL A 223 -8.53 7.94 -11.31
N ASP A 224 -9.51 7.04 -11.27
CA ASP A 224 -9.29 5.60 -11.10
C ASP A 224 -9.21 4.95 -12.47
N THR A 225 -8.15 4.19 -12.73
CA THR A 225 -7.89 3.52 -14.02
C THR A 225 -7.02 2.29 -13.78
N HIS A 226 -6.75 1.49 -14.81
CA HIS A 226 -5.81 0.39 -14.76
C HIS A 226 -4.56 0.75 -15.58
N MET A 227 -3.37 0.43 -15.08
CA MET A 227 -2.11 0.69 -15.78
C MET A 227 -1.34 -0.61 -16.01
N GLY A 228 -0.97 -0.86 -17.25
CA GLY A 228 -0.05 -1.92 -17.67
C GLY A 228 1.26 -1.33 -18.20
N VAL A 229 2.28 -2.17 -18.29
CA VAL A 229 3.60 -1.83 -18.85
C VAL A 229 3.85 -2.70 -20.07
N ARG A 230 4.38 -2.10 -21.14
CA ARG A 230 4.70 -2.79 -22.39
C ARG A 230 6.13 -2.50 -22.82
N VAL A 231 6.86 -3.56 -23.14
CA VAL A 231 8.26 -3.53 -23.59
C VAL A 231 8.34 -4.34 -24.88
N GLY A 232 8.29 -3.62 -26.02
CA GLY A 232 8.17 -4.24 -27.34
C GLY A 232 6.87 -5.06 -27.48
N ALA A 233 7.02 -6.37 -27.64
CA ALA A 233 5.92 -7.34 -27.73
C ALA A 233 5.43 -7.85 -26.35
N VAL A 234 6.20 -7.67 -25.27
CA VAL A 234 5.83 -8.14 -23.94
C VAL A 234 4.91 -7.11 -23.27
N ARG A 235 3.74 -7.55 -22.81
CA ARG A 235 2.80 -6.80 -21.96
C ARG A 235 2.76 -7.40 -20.56
N THR A 236 2.71 -6.58 -19.53
CA THR A 236 2.39 -7.03 -18.16
C THR A 236 0.88 -7.18 -17.98
N GLY A 237 0.47 -7.78 -16.85
CA GLY A 237 -0.88 -7.56 -16.33
C GLY A 237 -1.14 -6.08 -16.05
N MET A 238 -2.42 -5.70 -16.11
CA MET A 238 -2.95 -4.39 -15.75
C MET A 238 -3.12 -4.32 -14.22
N VAL A 239 -2.63 -3.27 -13.56
CA VAL A 239 -2.82 -3.04 -12.11
C VAL A 239 -3.70 -1.82 -11.86
N PRO A 240 -4.64 -1.86 -10.90
CA PRO A 240 -5.51 -0.72 -10.59
C PRO A 240 -4.71 0.40 -9.93
N VAL A 241 -4.89 1.63 -10.41
CA VAL A 241 -4.20 2.84 -9.93
C VAL A 241 -5.21 3.98 -9.71
N ARG A 242 -4.94 4.77 -8.68
CA ARG A 242 -5.62 6.04 -8.41
C ARG A 242 -4.66 7.19 -8.62
N LEU A 243 -4.98 8.05 -9.57
CA LEU A 243 -4.37 9.36 -9.70
C LEU A 243 -5.11 10.36 -8.80
N SER A 244 -4.39 11.15 -8.01
CA SER A 244 -4.96 12.29 -7.25
C SER A 244 -4.23 13.57 -7.62
N CYS A 245 -4.99 14.61 -7.97
CA CYS A 245 -4.49 15.94 -8.28
C CYS A 245 -5.23 16.94 -7.38
N ASP A 246 -4.68 17.19 -6.19
CA ASP A 246 -5.36 17.94 -5.13
C ASP A 246 -5.25 19.47 -5.30
N ASP A 247 -4.10 19.95 -5.78
CA ASP A 247 -3.79 21.38 -5.96
C ASP A 247 -4.32 21.98 -7.28
N GLY A 248 -5.43 21.46 -7.84
CA GLY A 248 -5.93 21.88 -9.15
C GLY A 248 -6.42 23.33 -9.14
N VAL A 249 -5.94 24.16 -10.07
CA VAL A 249 -6.34 25.58 -10.16
C VAL A 249 -7.32 25.85 -11.30
N MET A 250 -8.17 26.87 -11.12
CA MET A 250 -9.06 27.37 -12.17
C MET A 250 -8.30 27.94 -13.37
N ALA A 251 -8.77 27.67 -14.59
CA ALA A 251 -8.22 28.28 -15.79
C ALA A 251 -8.37 29.83 -15.80
N PRO A 252 -7.37 30.58 -16.28
CA PRO A 252 -7.44 32.03 -16.46
C PRO A 252 -8.48 32.44 -17.53
N ARG A 253 -8.69 33.74 -17.71
CA ARG A 253 -9.49 34.25 -18.83
C ARG A 253 -8.58 34.36 -20.08
N GLY A 254 -8.99 33.73 -21.18
CA GLY A 254 -8.22 33.68 -22.43
C GLY A 254 -7.33 32.44 -22.56
N VAL A 255 -6.61 32.32 -23.69
CA VAL A 255 -5.74 31.18 -24.00
C VAL A 255 -4.33 31.43 -23.45
N SER A 256 -4.11 31.14 -22.17
CA SER A 256 -2.78 31.16 -21.58
C SER A 256 -2.02 29.87 -21.87
N ALA A 257 -1.25 29.85 -22.95
CA ALA A 257 -0.14 28.91 -23.08
C ALA A 257 0.86 29.18 -21.92
N GLY A 258 1.31 28.12 -21.24
CA GLY A 258 2.25 28.24 -20.11
C GLY A 258 1.64 28.52 -18.73
N SER A 259 0.32 28.41 -18.54
CA SER A 259 -0.23 28.40 -17.17
C SER A 259 0.36 27.25 -16.34
N PRO A 260 0.66 27.47 -15.03
CA PRO A 260 1.26 26.45 -14.19
C PRO A 260 0.34 25.23 -14.06
N MET A 261 0.94 24.05 -14.05
CA MET A 261 0.24 22.77 -13.99
C MET A 261 0.50 22.10 -12.64
N SER A 262 -0.57 21.68 -11.97
CA SER A 262 -0.50 21.04 -10.65
C SER A 262 0.03 19.62 -10.79
N ARG A 263 0.91 19.16 -9.90
CA ARG A 263 1.37 17.77 -9.91
C ARG A 263 0.25 16.83 -9.44
N CYS A 264 0.24 15.62 -9.98
CA CYS A 264 -0.65 14.56 -9.53
C CYS A 264 0.17 13.41 -8.92
N GLN A 265 -0.34 12.83 -7.82
CA GLN A 265 0.22 11.67 -7.15
C GLN A 265 -0.44 10.39 -7.69
N VAL A 266 0.34 9.32 -7.83
CA VAL A 266 -0.15 8.00 -8.28
C VAL A 266 -0.08 7.03 -7.12
N TYR A 267 -1.21 6.43 -6.77
CA TYR A 267 -1.32 5.38 -5.75
C TYR A 267 -1.69 4.05 -6.42
N LEU A 268 -0.96 2.99 -6.09
CA LEU A 268 -1.37 1.63 -6.43
C LEU A 268 -2.53 1.23 -5.51
N LEU A 269 -3.65 0.82 -6.11
CA LEU A 269 -4.78 0.29 -5.36
C LEU A 269 -4.50 -1.17 -5.00
N ARG A 270 -4.92 -1.60 -3.81
CA ARG A 270 -4.84 -3.01 -3.43
C ARG A 270 -5.85 -3.81 -4.26
N MET A 271 -5.38 -4.85 -4.92
CA MET A 271 -6.24 -5.95 -5.36
C MET A 271 -6.77 -6.64 -4.11
N THR A 272 -8.09 -6.85 -4.03
CA THR A 272 -8.83 -7.49 -2.94
C THR A 272 -9.56 -8.70 -3.48
#